data_AF-A0A9P5JFV9-F1
#
_entry.id   AF-A0A9P5JFV9-F1
#
_cell.length_a   1.000
_cell.length_b   1.000
_cell.length_c   1.000
_cell.angle_alpha   90.00
_cell.angle_beta   90.00
_cell.angle_gamma   90.00
#
_symmetry.space_group_name_H-M   'P 1'
#
loop_
_entity.id
_entity.type
_entity.pdbx_description
1 polymer ?
#
loop_
_entity_poly.entity_id
_entity_poly.type
_entity_poly.pdbx_seq_one_letter_code
_entity_poly.pdbx_strand_id
1 'polypeptide(L)'
;MSGTNRCRVGVVFTIPQGSYLRFHGHIKLMVISGTVELLGVRIHASPHTHNIFAPCSHPTPSITALNEGNVSEARLLPLRIRDLLPPSATVLGLFPSMTGVESLEQVSPLFRGLFCGRSSNWKIPGLQLQVEPSAHNVFVLPSSWMQAISQAEKHSDREDPFIGVIHGPKGTGKSTFARTLANSLTGPVFSLLRDRFGAVAFLDCDPGQSEFSPPGCLSLHLVDRIYLGPPFTHIIKPFIAHYIGSASAKTDPQYYLSCIQSLLGVFATEIQYDAQTQTDNLRAIPLVINTHGWVKGLGADLTRQIISLANPSHVFDLQTSEVVHQHHSPDTAREPLWIPMEAAPLPNPSIKLNAVDLRGLSLMSYFHSRWDMGESTWTTIKPLASMPPWELQPRIALDSIILGGSDGGIVPSSELGNTLSGGLVGLVEVESILDRKHSPMFPYLQGQELPSPLQSRCLGLAFIRASAPDAAWLHLTTPETGAILARCRVIVKGELELPVSGFVDYATNDLVDEVPPTLFGVDSHGLPYLQWRTGSSAIGGSKRRVRRNVQRRGQV
;
A
#
# COMPACT_ATOMS: atom_id res chain seq x y z
N MET A 1 -3.67 32.65 7.33
CA MET A 1 -4.16 33.10 6.01
C MET A 1 -2.97 33.36 5.09
N SER A 2 -2.65 32.43 4.21
CA SER A 2 -1.90 32.70 2.97
C SER A 2 -2.51 31.83 1.88
N GLY A 3 -3.49 32.40 1.19
CA GLY A 3 -4.10 31.78 0.03
C GLY A 3 -3.07 31.68 -1.08
N THR A 4 -2.40 30.54 -1.19
CA THR A 4 -1.76 30.18 -2.45
C THR A 4 -2.88 29.78 -3.39
N ASN A 5 -3.20 30.67 -4.34
CA ASN A 5 -3.87 30.31 -5.58
C ASN A 5 -2.98 29.25 -6.28
N ARG A 6 -3.07 27.99 -5.84
CA ARG A 6 -2.47 26.86 -6.54
C ARG A 6 -3.17 26.83 -7.89
N CYS A 7 -2.43 27.22 -8.92
CA CYS A 7 -2.89 27.32 -10.29
C CYS A 7 -3.59 26.00 -10.68
N ARG A 8 -4.92 26.03 -10.83
CA ARG A 8 -5.74 24.88 -11.27
C ARG A 8 -5.64 24.65 -12.79
N VAL A 9 -4.70 25.32 -13.45
CA VAL A 9 -4.58 25.31 -14.90
C VAL A 9 -3.93 23.99 -15.31
N GLY A 10 -4.72 23.13 -15.94
CA GLY A 10 -4.21 21.95 -16.65
C GLY A 10 -3.78 22.31 -18.06
N VAL A 11 -3.05 21.38 -18.68
CA VAL A 11 -2.70 21.44 -20.11
C VAL A 11 -3.54 20.41 -20.84
N VAL A 12 -4.20 20.86 -21.90
CA VAL A 12 -4.82 19.96 -22.88
C VAL A 12 -3.88 19.85 -24.06
N PHE A 13 -3.57 18.63 -24.48
CA PHE A 13 -2.73 18.39 -25.63
C PHE A 13 -3.19 17.15 -26.39
N THR A 14 -2.71 17.03 -27.62
CA THR A 14 -2.96 15.90 -28.50
C THR A 14 -1.72 15.04 -28.59
N ILE A 15 -1.92 13.74 -28.65
CA ILE A 15 -0.85 12.77 -28.91
C ILE A 15 -1.22 11.93 -30.13
N PRO A 16 -0.34 11.81 -31.15
CA PRO A 16 -0.60 10.95 -32.30
C PRO A 16 -0.68 9.47 -31.89
N GLN A 17 -1.38 8.66 -32.68
CA GLN A 17 -1.43 7.22 -32.47
C GLN A 17 -0.01 6.62 -32.45
N GLY A 18 0.25 5.68 -31.52
CA GLY A 18 1.54 5.03 -31.35
C GLY A 18 2.61 5.90 -30.69
N SER A 19 2.35 7.21 -30.50
CA SER A 19 3.22 8.09 -29.72
C SER A 19 2.96 7.92 -28.22
N TYR A 20 3.95 8.29 -27.42
CA TYR A 20 3.89 8.18 -25.96
C TYR A 20 4.43 9.42 -25.25
N LEU A 21 3.96 9.66 -24.02
CA LEU A 21 4.50 10.65 -23.10
C LEU A 21 5.09 9.95 -21.87
N ARG A 22 6.38 10.19 -21.59
CA ARG A 22 7.06 9.70 -20.38
C ARG A 22 7.30 10.82 -19.41
N PHE A 23 7.12 10.53 -18.13
CA PHE A 23 7.30 11.52 -17.08
C PHE A 23 7.64 10.90 -15.73
N HIS A 24 8.27 11.73 -14.90
CA HIS A 24 8.33 11.53 -13.45
C HIS A 24 7.46 12.55 -12.73
N GLY A 25 7.04 12.17 -11.53
CA GLY A 25 6.32 13.02 -10.60
C GLY A 25 4.87 12.59 -10.39
N HIS A 26 3.95 13.53 -10.17
CA HIS A 26 2.58 13.25 -9.76
C HIS A 26 1.58 14.19 -10.43
N ILE A 27 0.62 13.64 -11.15
CA ILE A 27 -0.35 14.40 -11.95
C ILE A 27 -1.73 13.74 -11.91
N LYS A 28 -2.75 14.47 -12.37
CA LYS A 28 -4.06 13.91 -12.71
C LYS A 28 -4.20 13.85 -14.23
N LEU A 29 -4.61 12.70 -14.75
CA LEU A 29 -4.89 12.47 -16.15
C LEU A 29 -6.40 12.36 -16.40
N MET A 30 -6.88 13.01 -17.44
CA MET A 30 -8.20 12.79 -18.04
C MET A 30 -8.00 12.42 -19.51
N VAL A 31 -8.62 11.33 -19.94
CA VAL A 31 -8.72 11.00 -21.37
C VAL A 31 -9.98 11.69 -21.88
N ILE A 32 -9.82 12.68 -22.74
CA ILE A 32 -10.92 13.51 -23.24
C ILE A 32 -11.51 12.91 -24.52
N SER A 33 -10.65 12.35 -25.38
CA SER A 33 -11.02 11.60 -26.58
C SER A 33 -9.95 10.56 -26.91
N GLY A 34 -10.35 9.41 -27.44
CA GLY A 34 -9.48 8.29 -27.76
C GLY A 34 -9.29 7.31 -26.61
N THR A 35 -8.18 6.55 -26.67
CA THR A 35 -7.83 5.54 -25.66
C THR A 35 -6.33 5.52 -25.49
N VAL A 36 -5.87 5.49 -24.23
CA VAL A 36 -4.45 5.38 -23.88
C VAL A 36 -4.18 4.12 -23.10
N GLU A 37 -2.94 3.63 -23.20
CA GLU A 37 -2.39 2.63 -22.31
C GLU A 37 -1.44 3.29 -21.31
N LEU A 38 -1.55 2.91 -20.05
CA LEU A 38 -0.68 3.37 -18.98
C LEU A 38 -0.51 2.25 -17.94
N LEU A 39 0.74 1.86 -17.66
CA LEU A 39 1.06 0.78 -16.73
C LEU A 39 0.33 -0.54 -17.02
N GLY A 40 0.09 -0.82 -18.31
CA GLY A 40 -0.61 -2.01 -18.78
C GLY A 40 -2.15 -1.92 -18.74
N VAL A 41 -2.70 -0.77 -18.38
CA VAL A 41 -4.15 -0.56 -18.26
C VAL A 41 -4.62 0.34 -19.39
N ARG A 42 -5.73 -0.03 -20.04
CA ARG A 42 -6.39 0.80 -21.05
C ARG A 42 -7.35 1.78 -20.39
N ILE A 43 -7.16 3.06 -20.66
CA ILE A 43 -7.98 4.15 -20.15
C ILE A 43 -8.69 4.81 -21.34
N HIS A 44 -10.01 4.75 -21.33
CA HIS A 44 -10.86 5.29 -22.39
C HIS A 44 -11.36 6.70 -22.03
N ALA A 45 -11.81 7.42 -23.05
CA ALA A 45 -12.39 8.74 -22.87
C ALA A 45 -13.54 8.72 -21.86
N SER A 46 -13.46 9.55 -20.83
CA SER A 46 -14.47 9.67 -19.78
C SER A 46 -14.33 11.00 -19.02
N PRO A 47 -15.35 11.44 -18.27
CA PRO A 47 -15.23 12.62 -17.40
C PRO A 47 -14.40 12.35 -16.14
N HIS A 48 -13.94 11.12 -15.90
CA HIS A 48 -13.18 10.77 -14.72
C HIS A 48 -11.70 11.17 -14.85
N THR A 49 -11.11 11.54 -13.72
CA THR A 49 -9.68 11.81 -13.62
C THR A 49 -8.99 10.71 -12.84
N HIS A 50 -7.77 10.39 -13.24
CA HIS A 50 -6.94 9.37 -12.58
C HIS A 50 -5.68 10.03 -12.00
N ASN A 51 -5.43 9.83 -10.71
CA ASN A 51 -4.15 10.20 -10.11
C ASN A 51 -3.06 9.25 -10.61
N ILE A 52 -1.94 9.79 -11.07
CA ILE A 52 -0.76 9.02 -11.48
C ILE A 52 0.42 9.45 -10.60
N PHE A 53 1.09 8.46 -10.03
CA PHE A 53 2.28 8.62 -9.21
C PHE A 53 3.45 7.89 -9.87
N ALA A 54 4.40 8.65 -10.40
CA ALA A 54 5.53 8.19 -11.20
C ALA A 54 6.87 8.53 -10.52
N PRO A 55 7.19 7.95 -9.34
CA PRO A 55 8.41 8.31 -8.66
C PRO A 55 9.66 7.76 -9.35
N CYS A 56 10.77 8.46 -9.17
CA CYS A 56 12.11 8.16 -9.69
C CYS A 56 12.72 6.86 -9.07
N SER A 57 12.02 6.21 -8.12
CA SER A 57 12.38 4.92 -7.50
C SER A 57 11.75 3.68 -8.14
N HIS A 58 10.81 3.87 -9.06
CA HIS A 58 10.07 2.79 -9.74
C HIS A 58 10.22 2.94 -11.27
N PRO A 59 9.84 1.92 -12.06
CA PRO A 59 9.84 2.04 -13.52
C PRO A 59 9.00 3.23 -13.99
N THR A 60 9.58 4.05 -14.86
CA THR A 60 8.96 5.24 -15.44
C THR A 60 7.75 4.83 -16.28
N PRO A 61 6.54 5.32 -15.97
CA PRO A 61 5.37 5.07 -16.79
C PRO A 61 5.45 5.80 -18.13
N SER A 62 4.78 5.23 -19.13
CA SER A 62 4.52 5.86 -20.43
C SER A 62 3.02 5.92 -20.65
N ILE A 63 2.48 7.10 -21.01
CA ILE A 63 1.12 7.24 -21.51
C ILE A 63 1.19 7.06 -23.02
N THR A 64 0.71 5.93 -23.54
CA THR A 64 0.79 5.58 -24.96
C THR A 64 -0.58 5.71 -25.61
N ALA A 65 -0.71 6.39 -26.74
CA ALA A 65 -1.97 6.49 -27.47
C ALA A 65 -2.20 5.24 -28.34
N LEU A 66 -3.29 4.52 -28.11
CA LEU A 66 -3.57 3.24 -28.78
C LEU A 66 -4.33 3.42 -30.11
N ASN A 67 -5.37 4.24 -30.11
CA ASN A 67 -6.28 4.42 -31.24
C ASN A 67 -6.35 5.88 -31.68
N GLU A 68 -6.81 6.10 -32.91
CA GLU A 68 -7.28 7.41 -33.34
C GLU A 68 -8.47 7.82 -32.47
N GLY A 69 -8.39 9.01 -31.87
CA GLY A 69 -9.51 9.59 -31.16
C GLY A 69 -10.55 10.12 -32.14
N ASN A 70 -11.77 10.37 -31.66
CA ASN A 70 -12.77 11.10 -32.42
C ASN A 70 -12.99 12.44 -31.72
N VAL A 71 -12.50 13.54 -32.29
CA VAL A 71 -12.60 14.87 -31.65
C VAL A 71 -14.06 15.29 -31.44
N SER A 72 -15.01 14.77 -32.21
CA SER A 72 -16.44 15.02 -31.97
C SER A 72 -16.94 14.47 -30.62
N GLU A 73 -16.25 13.48 -30.06
CA GLU A 73 -16.51 12.89 -28.74
C GLU A 73 -15.88 13.67 -27.58
N ALA A 74 -15.00 14.65 -27.87
CA ALA A 74 -14.36 15.51 -26.86
C ALA A 74 -15.33 16.53 -26.25
N ARG A 75 -16.50 16.06 -25.77
CA ARG A 75 -17.65 16.87 -25.31
C ARG A 75 -17.32 17.81 -24.16
N LEU A 76 -16.22 17.55 -23.45
CA LEU A 76 -15.73 18.35 -22.33
C LEU A 76 -14.97 19.61 -22.77
N LEU A 77 -14.55 19.71 -24.03
CA LEU A 77 -13.85 20.89 -24.55
C LEU A 77 -14.80 21.92 -25.16
N PRO A 78 -14.53 23.23 -25.04
CA PRO A 78 -15.24 24.25 -25.82
C PRO A 78 -15.09 24.00 -27.33
N LEU A 79 -16.14 24.29 -28.11
CA LEU A 79 -16.15 24.11 -29.58
C LEU A 79 -14.93 24.76 -30.26
N ARG A 80 -14.59 25.99 -29.85
CA ARG A 80 -13.42 26.73 -30.36
C ARG A 80 -12.09 25.98 -30.23
N ILE A 81 -11.94 25.14 -29.20
CA ILE A 81 -10.73 24.32 -29.03
C ILE A 81 -10.84 23.08 -29.92
N ARG A 82 -12.01 22.44 -30.00
CA ARG A 82 -12.22 21.24 -30.83
C ARG A 82 -11.92 21.50 -32.31
N ASP A 83 -12.31 22.68 -32.81
CA ASP A 83 -12.07 23.07 -34.20
C ASP A 83 -10.58 23.22 -34.55
N LEU A 84 -9.70 23.31 -33.54
CA LEU A 84 -8.24 23.39 -33.70
C LEU A 84 -7.54 22.03 -33.60
N LEU A 85 -8.24 20.96 -33.17
CA LEU A 85 -7.63 19.66 -32.94
C LEU A 85 -7.65 18.79 -34.22
N PRO A 86 -6.61 17.97 -34.47
CA PRO A 86 -6.64 17.03 -35.57
C PRO A 86 -7.80 16.04 -35.38
N PRO A 87 -8.61 15.74 -36.41
CA PRO A 87 -9.84 14.95 -36.27
C PRO A 87 -9.66 13.57 -35.61
N SER A 88 -8.51 12.93 -35.87
CA SER A 88 -8.15 11.59 -35.39
C SER A 88 -7.21 11.58 -34.17
N ALA A 89 -6.99 12.73 -33.52
CA ALA A 89 -6.06 12.80 -32.39
C ALA A 89 -6.65 12.23 -31.09
N THR A 90 -5.84 11.49 -30.33
CA THR A 90 -6.13 11.23 -28.91
C THR A 90 -5.89 12.53 -28.13
N VAL A 91 -6.88 12.95 -27.35
CA VAL A 91 -6.88 14.23 -26.63
C VAL A 91 -6.82 13.97 -25.13
N LEU A 92 -5.83 14.55 -24.46
CA LEU A 92 -5.56 14.33 -23.05
C LEU A 92 -5.55 15.65 -22.27
N GLY A 93 -6.08 15.61 -21.06
CA GLY A 93 -5.94 16.67 -20.06
C GLY A 93 -5.00 16.23 -18.95
N LEU A 94 -3.95 17.01 -18.70
CA LEU A 94 -3.08 16.84 -17.53
C LEU A 94 -3.28 17.99 -16.56
N PHE A 95 -3.53 17.64 -15.31
CA PHE A 95 -3.82 18.59 -14.25
C PHE A 95 -2.85 18.36 -13.07
N PRO A 96 -2.55 19.40 -12.29
CA PRO A 96 -1.81 19.24 -11.05
C PRO A 96 -2.55 18.26 -10.11
N SER A 97 -1.84 17.26 -9.58
CA SER A 97 -2.40 16.44 -8.51
C SER A 97 -2.28 17.18 -7.16
N MET A 98 -3.33 17.10 -6.36
CA MET A 98 -3.51 17.88 -5.14
C MET A 98 -3.63 16.98 -3.92
N THR A 99 -2.99 15.81 -3.97
CA THR A 99 -3.07 14.79 -2.93
C THR A 99 -2.16 15.10 -1.74
N GLY A 100 -1.16 15.96 -1.90
CA GLY A 100 -0.19 16.27 -0.85
C GLY A 100 0.93 15.24 -0.72
N VAL A 101 1.04 14.27 -1.63
CA VAL A 101 2.10 13.25 -1.61
C VAL A 101 3.51 13.87 -1.63
N GLU A 102 3.67 15.00 -2.31
CA GLU A 102 4.92 15.75 -2.42
C GLU A 102 5.38 16.30 -1.07
N SER A 103 4.45 16.52 -0.14
CA SER A 103 4.77 17.02 1.19
C SER A 103 5.42 15.96 2.07
N LEU A 104 5.32 14.68 1.72
CA LEU A 104 5.98 13.58 2.45
C LEU A 104 7.51 13.66 2.41
N GLU A 105 8.10 14.43 1.48
CA GLU A 105 9.52 14.77 1.49
C GLU A 105 9.97 15.44 2.80
N GLN A 106 9.05 16.14 3.49
CA GLN A 106 9.30 16.74 4.80
C GLN A 106 9.31 15.69 5.91
N VAL A 107 8.51 14.62 5.76
CA VAL A 107 8.32 13.58 6.79
C VAL A 107 9.52 12.66 6.87
N SER A 108 10.07 12.23 5.74
CA SER A 108 11.19 11.29 5.73
C SER A 108 12.17 11.61 4.60
N PRO A 109 13.49 11.55 4.86
CA PRO A 109 14.50 11.65 3.81
C PRO A 109 14.32 10.64 2.67
N LEU A 110 13.66 9.51 2.94
CA LEU A 110 13.35 8.50 1.92
C LEU A 110 12.42 9.01 0.81
N PHE A 111 11.59 10.02 1.09
CA PHE A 111 10.71 10.62 0.09
C PHE A 111 11.42 11.67 -0.76
N ARG A 112 12.53 12.23 -0.30
CA ARG A 112 13.19 13.37 -0.92
C ARG A 112 13.61 13.07 -2.35
N GLY A 113 13.09 13.85 -3.30
CA GLY A 113 13.42 13.67 -4.71
C GLY A 113 12.75 12.45 -5.34
N LEU A 114 11.85 11.74 -4.65
CA LEU A 114 11.10 10.64 -5.27
C LEU A 114 10.22 11.15 -6.40
N PHE A 115 9.54 12.28 -6.22
CA PHE A 115 8.63 12.84 -7.23
C PHE A 115 9.24 14.00 -8.02
N CYS A 116 10.57 14.17 -7.94
CA CYS A 116 11.42 15.06 -8.74
C CYS A 116 10.78 16.46 -9.07
N GLY A 117 11.14 17.53 -8.33
CA GLY A 117 10.72 18.94 -8.59
C GLY A 117 11.92 19.86 -8.92
N ARG A 118 11.84 21.00 -9.62
CA ARG A 118 10.75 21.83 -10.17
C ARG A 118 11.11 22.29 -11.61
N SER A 119 10.05 22.60 -12.36
CA SER A 119 9.98 23.15 -13.73
C SER A 119 10.05 22.11 -14.86
N SER A 120 8.86 21.71 -15.33
CA SER A 120 8.66 21.31 -16.72
C SER A 120 8.39 22.54 -17.57
N ASN A 121 8.70 22.45 -18.86
CA ASN A 121 8.29 23.45 -19.86
C ASN A 121 6.77 23.72 -19.86
N TRP A 122 5.97 22.78 -19.35
CA TRP A 122 4.50 22.83 -19.35
C TRP A 122 3.92 23.53 -18.11
N LYS A 123 4.76 24.02 -17.18
CA LYS A 123 4.35 24.72 -15.96
C LYS A 123 3.34 23.96 -15.08
N ILE A 124 3.20 22.65 -15.25
CA ILE A 124 2.39 21.79 -14.37
C ILE A 124 3.27 21.42 -13.16
N PRO A 125 2.90 21.81 -11.92
CA PRO A 125 3.61 21.39 -10.72
C PRO A 125 3.61 19.86 -10.59
N GLY A 126 4.76 19.30 -10.23
CA GLY A 126 4.90 17.85 -10.06
C GLY A 126 5.03 17.06 -11.35
N LEU A 127 5.06 17.69 -12.53
CA LEU A 127 5.34 17.02 -13.79
C LEU A 127 6.78 17.30 -14.23
N GLN A 128 7.57 16.25 -14.49
CA GLN A 128 8.86 16.32 -15.16
C GLN A 128 8.89 15.38 -16.37
N LEU A 129 8.83 15.96 -17.58
CA LEU A 129 8.91 15.21 -18.82
C LEU A 129 10.29 14.60 -19.01
N GLN A 130 10.31 13.35 -19.50
CA GLN A 130 11.54 12.65 -19.86
C GLN A 130 11.74 12.74 -21.37
N VAL A 131 12.68 13.58 -21.80
CA VAL A 131 12.99 13.81 -23.22
C VAL A 131 14.04 12.82 -23.72
N GLU A 132 14.92 12.34 -22.85
CA GLU A 132 15.96 11.38 -23.23
C GLU A 132 15.57 9.92 -22.95
N PRO A 133 15.93 8.99 -23.86
CA PRO A 133 15.67 7.57 -23.70
C PRO A 133 16.71 6.97 -22.74
N SER A 134 16.57 7.20 -21.44
CA SER A 134 17.13 6.25 -20.46
C SER A 134 16.26 4.98 -20.48
N ALA A 135 16.36 4.22 -21.58
CA ALA A 135 15.51 3.06 -21.89
C ALA A 135 15.48 1.99 -20.78
N HIS A 136 16.45 2.02 -19.87
CA HIS A 136 16.72 1.01 -18.86
C HIS A 136 15.84 1.11 -17.60
N ASN A 137 14.98 2.13 -17.46
CA ASN A 137 14.06 2.24 -16.32
C ASN A 137 12.60 2.47 -16.72
N VAL A 138 12.20 2.10 -17.94
CA VAL A 138 10.80 2.27 -18.39
C VAL A 138 9.96 1.08 -17.94
N PHE A 139 8.72 1.32 -17.54
CA PHE A 139 7.77 0.23 -17.35
C PHE A 139 7.49 -0.47 -18.68
N VAL A 140 7.72 -1.78 -18.73
CA VAL A 140 7.40 -2.64 -19.87
C VAL A 140 6.47 -3.74 -19.38
N LEU A 141 5.32 -3.88 -20.02
CA LEU A 141 4.42 -4.99 -19.77
C LEU A 141 4.84 -6.19 -20.65
N PRO A 142 5.29 -7.31 -20.07
CA PRO A 142 5.68 -8.48 -20.86
C PRO A 142 4.50 -9.05 -21.66
N SER A 143 4.79 -9.71 -22.79
CA SER A 143 3.74 -10.24 -23.68
C SER A 143 2.96 -11.38 -23.04
N SER A 144 3.64 -12.20 -22.25
CA SER A 144 3.02 -13.25 -21.43
C SER A 144 2.01 -12.67 -20.43
N TRP A 145 2.30 -11.51 -19.84
CA TRP A 145 1.39 -10.84 -18.91
C TRP A 145 0.17 -10.27 -19.63
N MET A 146 0.34 -9.67 -20.81
CA MET A 146 -0.78 -9.19 -21.63
C MET A 146 -1.75 -10.32 -22.01
N GLN A 147 -1.21 -11.48 -22.40
CA GLN A 147 -2.01 -12.65 -22.72
C GLN A 147 -2.77 -13.18 -21.50
N ALA A 148 -2.09 -13.26 -20.35
CA ALA A 148 -2.69 -13.69 -19.08
C ALA A 148 -3.83 -12.77 -18.64
N ILE A 149 -3.66 -11.45 -18.73
CA ILE A 149 -4.71 -10.47 -18.44
C ILE A 149 -5.90 -10.66 -19.39
N SER A 150 -5.66 -10.79 -20.70
CA SER A 150 -6.75 -11.03 -21.66
C SER A 150 -7.51 -12.33 -21.40
N GLN A 151 -6.84 -13.38 -20.92
CA GLN A 151 -7.50 -14.62 -20.52
C GLN A 151 -8.36 -14.42 -19.26
N ALA A 152 -7.85 -13.71 -18.26
CA ALA A 152 -8.61 -13.38 -17.05
C ALA A 152 -9.86 -12.54 -17.36
N GLU A 153 -9.74 -11.51 -18.21
CA GLU A 153 -10.85 -10.68 -18.67
C GLU A 153 -11.94 -11.55 -19.35
N LYS A 154 -11.55 -12.46 -20.24
CA LYS A 154 -12.48 -13.39 -20.90
C LYS A 154 -13.13 -14.38 -19.93
N HIS A 155 -12.42 -14.86 -18.91
CA HIS A 155 -13.02 -15.77 -17.93
C HIS A 155 -13.99 -15.04 -17.01
N SER A 156 -13.68 -13.80 -16.64
CA SER A 156 -14.57 -12.96 -15.82
C SER A 156 -15.92 -12.65 -16.50
N ASP A 157 -16.05 -12.93 -17.81
CA ASP A 157 -17.30 -12.89 -18.58
C ASP A 157 -18.25 -14.06 -18.34
N ARG A 158 -17.80 -15.09 -17.63
CA ARG A 158 -18.60 -16.26 -17.28
C ARG A 158 -19.40 -16.04 -15.99
N GLU A 159 -20.29 -16.98 -15.69
CA GLU A 159 -21.08 -16.96 -14.44
C GLU A 159 -20.25 -17.41 -13.22
N ASP A 160 -19.22 -18.24 -13.43
CA ASP A 160 -18.31 -18.67 -12.37
C ASP A 160 -17.38 -17.53 -11.91
N PRO A 161 -17.14 -17.40 -10.59
CA PRO A 161 -16.24 -16.36 -10.07
C PRO A 161 -14.81 -16.60 -10.53
N PHE A 162 -14.23 -15.63 -11.22
CA PHE A 162 -12.80 -15.62 -11.49
C PHE A 162 -12.03 -15.47 -10.17
N ILE A 163 -11.17 -16.44 -9.87
CA ILE A 163 -10.22 -16.38 -8.76
C ILE A 163 -8.81 -16.62 -9.32
N GLY A 164 -7.95 -15.60 -9.23
CA GLY A 164 -6.59 -15.62 -9.75
C GLY A 164 -5.55 -15.49 -8.64
N VAL A 165 -4.66 -16.49 -8.50
CA VAL A 165 -3.54 -16.46 -7.55
C VAL A 165 -2.24 -16.13 -8.27
N ILE A 166 -1.51 -15.13 -7.77
CA ILE A 166 -0.21 -14.73 -8.32
C ILE A 166 0.90 -15.40 -7.52
N HIS A 167 1.60 -16.35 -8.15
CA HIS A 167 2.69 -17.14 -7.59
C HIS A 167 4.05 -16.75 -8.18
N GLY A 168 5.13 -16.94 -7.41
CA GLY A 168 6.50 -16.80 -7.91
C GLY A 168 7.51 -16.17 -6.93
N PRO A 169 8.81 -16.19 -7.26
CA PRO A 169 9.89 -15.72 -6.39
C PRO A 169 9.83 -14.21 -6.06
N LYS A 170 10.61 -13.77 -5.07
CA LYS A 170 10.81 -12.33 -4.80
C LYS A 170 11.44 -11.65 -6.03
N GLY A 171 10.99 -10.42 -6.31
CA GLY A 171 11.57 -9.59 -7.37
C GLY A 171 11.14 -9.92 -8.80
N THR A 172 10.23 -10.88 -9.02
CA THR A 172 9.75 -11.22 -10.36
C THR A 172 8.63 -10.32 -10.89
N GLY A 173 8.10 -9.40 -10.07
CA GLY A 173 7.02 -8.48 -10.47
C GLY A 173 5.61 -8.89 -10.05
N LYS A 174 5.45 -9.86 -9.14
CA LYS A 174 4.13 -10.32 -8.64
C LYS A 174 3.15 -9.19 -8.27
N SER A 175 3.54 -8.31 -7.34
CA SER A 175 2.67 -7.22 -6.89
C SER A 175 2.31 -6.26 -8.02
N THR A 176 3.24 -6.05 -8.97
CA THR A 176 3.00 -5.24 -10.18
C THR A 176 1.96 -5.91 -11.07
N PHE A 177 2.12 -7.20 -11.37
CA PHE A 177 1.14 -7.96 -12.16
C PHE A 177 -0.23 -8.01 -11.46
N ALA A 178 -0.27 -8.27 -10.15
CA ALA A 178 -1.49 -8.29 -9.36
C ALA A 178 -2.24 -6.94 -9.45
N ARG A 179 -1.53 -5.81 -9.30
CA ARG A 179 -2.13 -4.47 -9.46
C ARG A 179 -2.61 -4.23 -10.89
N THR A 180 -1.82 -4.58 -11.91
CA THR A 180 -2.21 -4.41 -13.32
C THR A 180 -3.44 -5.26 -13.66
N LEU A 181 -3.51 -6.51 -13.17
CA LEU A 181 -4.65 -7.40 -13.33
C LEU A 181 -5.90 -6.83 -12.64
N ALA A 182 -5.78 -6.42 -11.37
CA ALA A 182 -6.87 -5.79 -10.63
C ALA A 182 -7.39 -4.54 -11.35
N ASN A 183 -6.51 -3.64 -11.79
CA ASN A 183 -6.89 -2.45 -12.55
C ASN A 183 -7.63 -2.79 -13.85
N SER A 184 -7.20 -3.84 -14.56
CA SER A 184 -7.84 -4.28 -15.81
C SER A 184 -9.25 -4.83 -15.57
N LEU A 185 -9.46 -5.50 -14.43
CA LEU A 185 -10.77 -6.02 -14.00
C LEU A 185 -11.69 -4.95 -13.36
N THR A 186 -11.15 -3.79 -12.98
CA THR A 186 -11.89 -2.71 -12.28
C THR A 186 -12.34 -1.56 -13.20
N GLY A 187 -11.93 -1.56 -14.48
CA GLY A 187 -12.06 -0.39 -15.35
C GLY A 187 -13.49 0.12 -15.62
N PRO A 188 -13.70 1.44 -15.85
CA PRO A 188 -15.01 2.02 -16.19
C PRO A 188 -15.67 1.39 -17.42
N VAL A 189 -14.86 0.90 -18.37
CA VAL A 189 -15.34 0.19 -19.56
C VAL A 189 -15.87 -1.20 -19.22
N PHE A 190 -15.33 -1.84 -18.19
CA PHE A 190 -15.83 -3.11 -17.69
C PHE A 190 -17.18 -2.95 -16.97
N SER A 191 -17.39 -1.84 -16.26
CA SER A 191 -18.65 -1.55 -15.57
C SER A 191 -19.73 -0.97 -16.50
N LEU A 192 -19.40 0.01 -17.35
CA LEU A 192 -20.36 0.74 -18.20
C LEU A 192 -20.77 0.00 -19.48
N LEU A 193 -19.93 -0.88 -20.04
CA LEU A 193 -20.30 -1.64 -21.24
C LEU A 193 -20.95 -3.00 -20.94
N ARG A 194 -20.97 -3.46 -19.68
CA ARG A 194 -21.27 -4.87 -19.38
C ARG A 194 -22.21 -5.11 -18.18
N ASP A 195 -22.90 -4.08 -17.68
CA ASP A 195 -23.84 -4.20 -16.54
C ASP A 195 -23.27 -5.01 -15.36
N ARG A 196 -22.02 -4.70 -14.96
CA ARG A 196 -21.30 -5.45 -13.92
C ARG A 196 -20.97 -4.61 -12.69
N PHE A 197 -20.74 -5.30 -11.57
CA PHE A 197 -20.07 -4.75 -10.40
C PHE A 197 -18.78 -4.05 -10.86
N GLY A 198 -18.70 -2.74 -10.62
CA GLY A 198 -17.54 -1.92 -10.94
C GLY A 198 -16.38 -2.11 -9.97
N ALA A 199 -16.18 -3.32 -9.44
CA ALA A 199 -15.18 -3.61 -8.42
C ALA A 199 -14.57 -5.01 -8.52
N VAL A 200 -13.34 -5.16 -8.04
CA VAL A 200 -12.61 -6.42 -7.87
C VAL A 200 -12.25 -6.62 -6.41
N ALA A 201 -12.35 -7.85 -5.91
CA ALA A 201 -11.80 -8.19 -4.61
C ALA A 201 -10.29 -8.41 -4.73
N PHE A 202 -9.51 -7.83 -3.83
CA PHE A 202 -8.06 -7.97 -3.79
C PHE A 202 -7.61 -8.49 -2.43
N LEU A 203 -7.10 -9.72 -2.40
CA LEU A 203 -6.53 -10.34 -1.20
C LEU A 203 -5.01 -10.28 -1.26
N ASP A 204 -4.42 -9.57 -0.31
CA ASP A 204 -2.97 -9.51 -0.17
C ASP A 204 -2.48 -10.41 0.97
N CYS A 205 -1.66 -11.38 0.59
CA CYS A 205 -1.04 -12.36 1.48
C CYS A 205 0.45 -12.07 1.73
N ASP A 206 1.02 -10.95 1.24
CA ASP A 206 2.41 -10.55 1.54
C ASP A 206 2.45 -9.48 2.66
N PRO A 207 2.81 -9.87 3.91
CA PRO A 207 2.88 -8.91 5.02
C PRO A 207 4.14 -8.02 4.98
N GLY A 208 5.11 -8.34 4.12
CA GLY A 208 6.37 -7.60 4.03
C GLY A 208 6.31 -6.40 3.09
N GLN A 209 5.65 -6.56 1.95
CA GLN A 209 5.48 -5.52 0.92
C GLN A 209 4.02 -5.42 0.50
N SER A 210 3.19 -5.03 1.47
CA SER A 210 1.75 -5.04 1.28
C SER A 210 1.27 -4.02 0.24
N GLU A 211 0.24 -4.41 -0.50
CA GLU A 211 -0.55 -3.60 -1.41
C GLU A 211 -1.79 -3.08 -0.67
N PHE A 212 -2.17 -1.81 -0.89
CA PHE A 212 -3.32 -1.14 -0.28
C PHE A 212 -3.33 -1.00 1.26
N SER A 213 -2.50 -1.76 1.98
CA SER A 213 -2.40 -1.79 3.44
C SER A 213 -0.99 -1.42 3.94
N PRO A 214 -0.84 -0.97 5.19
CA PRO A 214 0.48 -0.85 5.79
C PRO A 214 1.13 -2.22 6.03
N PRO A 215 2.47 -2.29 6.12
CA PRO A 215 3.19 -3.55 6.37
C PRO A 215 2.74 -4.27 7.64
N GLY A 216 2.83 -5.60 7.62
CA GLY A 216 2.43 -6.48 8.72
C GLY A 216 0.94 -6.84 8.73
N CYS A 217 0.19 -6.39 7.72
CA CYS A 217 -1.21 -6.73 7.54
C CYS A 217 -1.38 -7.78 6.43
N LEU A 218 -2.37 -8.63 6.59
CA LEU A 218 -3.01 -9.39 5.51
C LEU A 218 -4.40 -8.78 5.34
N SER A 219 -4.83 -8.54 4.10
CA SER A 219 -6.05 -7.73 3.90
C SER A 219 -6.81 -8.10 2.65
N LEU A 220 -8.13 -8.02 2.76
CA LEU A 220 -9.08 -8.08 1.67
C LEU A 220 -9.62 -6.68 1.40
N HIS A 221 -9.49 -6.22 0.16
CA HIS A 221 -10.00 -4.92 -0.31
C HIS A 221 -11.05 -5.13 -1.39
N LEU A 222 -12.04 -4.23 -1.45
CA LEU A 222 -12.92 -4.09 -2.61
C LEU A 222 -12.44 -2.87 -3.40
N VAL A 223 -11.82 -3.12 -4.54
CA VAL A 223 -11.16 -2.10 -5.36
C VAL A 223 -12.12 -1.70 -6.48
N ASP A 224 -12.55 -0.45 -6.50
CA ASP A 224 -13.57 0.11 -7.39
C ASP A 224 -13.03 1.15 -8.40
N ARG A 225 -11.71 1.33 -8.40
CA ARG A 225 -10.99 2.27 -9.27
C ARG A 225 -9.60 1.77 -9.59
N ILE A 226 -9.00 2.36 -10.63
CA ILE A 226 -7.63 2.04 -11.03
C ILE A 226 -6.62 2.80 -10.17
N TYR A 227 -5.56 2.11 -9.74
CA TYR A 227 -4.45 2.68 -8.98
C TYR A 227 -3.16 2.68 -9.81
N LEU A 228 -2.62 3.87 -10.05
CA LEU A 228 -1.51 4.11 -11.00
C LEU A 228 -0.29 4.67 -10.27
N GLY A 229 0.31 3.86 -9.41
CA GLY A 229 1.49 4.23 -8.63
C GLY A 229 2.07 3.06 -7.85
N PRO A 230 3.10 3.26 -7.02
CA PRO A 230 3.60 2.25 -6.08
C PRO A 230 2.81 2.19 -4.76
N PRO A 231 2.92 1.11 -3.96
CA PRO A 231 2.00 0.81 -2.85
C PRO A 231 1.81 1.96 -1.84
N PHE A 232 2.90 2.65 -1.50
CA PHE A 232 2.87 3.78 -0.55
C PHE A 232 2.07 4.99 -1.04
N THR A 233 1.57 5.01 -2.28
CA THR A 233 0.78 6.10 -2.87
C THR A 233 -0.72 5.82 -2.91
N HIS A 234 -1.17 4.70 -2.34
CA HIS A 234 -2.60 4.34 -2.34
C HIS A 234 -2.91 3.35 -1.22
N ILE A 235 -2.51 3.68 -0.01
CA ILE A 235 -2.96 2.95 1.18
C ILE A 235 -4.42 3.36 1.44
N ILE A 236 -5.34 2.40 1.38
CA ILE A 236 -6.78 2.59 1.46
C ILE A 236 -7.37 1.78 2.62
N LYS A 237 -8.66 1.97 2.90
CA LYS A 237 -9.36 1.21 3.92
C LYS A 237 -9.66 -0.20 3.43
N PRO A 238 -9.23 -1.26 4.15
CA PRO A 238 -9.60 -2.62 3.81
C PRO A 238 -11.08 -2.88 4.09
N PHE A 239 -11.67 -3.83 3.36
CA PHE A 239 -12.96 -4.41 3.72
C PHE A 239 -12.82 -5.17 5.06
N ILE A 240 -11.76 -5.97 5.15
CA ILE A 240 -11.30 -6.59 6.40
C ILE A 240 -9.79 -6.83 6.33
N ALA A 241 -9.11 -6.72 7.47
CA ALA A 241 -7.68 -7.01 7.58
C ALA A 241 -7.35 -7.70 8.89
N HIS A 242 -6.23 -8.43 8.91
CA HIS A 242 -5.62 -9.03 10.08
C HIS A 242 -4.19 -8.52 10.24
N TYR A 243 -3.82 -8.05 11.44
CA TYR A 243 -2.46 -7.64 11.73
C TYR A 243 -1.69 -8.81 12.35
N ILE A 244 -0.64 -9.25 11.66
CA ILE A 244 0.22 -10.35 12.12
C ILE A 244 1.48 -9.85 12.83
N GLY A 245 1.77 -8.54 12.76
CA GLY A 245 2.87 -7.93 13.50
C GLY A 245 4.28 -8.20 12.96
N SER A 246 4.45 -8.96 11.88
CA SER A 246 5.75 -9.26 11.28
C SER A 246 5.75 -9.01 9.77
N ALA A 247 6.93 -8.79 9.18
CA ALA A 247 7.09 -8.71 7.72
C ALA A 247 7.20 -10.09 7.05
N SER A 248 6.91 -11.16 7.78
CA SER A 248 7.04 -12.55 7.32
C SER A 248 6.04 -13.45 8.04
N ALA A 249 5.60 -14.50 7.34
CA ALA A 249 4.82 -15.59 7.91
C ALA A 249 5.63 -16.55 8.80
N LYS A 250 6.95 -16.37 8.93
CA LYS A 250 7.83 -17.34 9.61
C LYS A 250 7.56 -17.47 11.11
N THR A 251 7.22 -16.38 11.77
CA THR A 251 7.08 -16.33 13.23
C THR A 251 5.90 -17.18 13.70
N ASP A 252 4.75 -17.07 13.01
CA ASP A 252 3.57 -17.86 13.29
C ASP A 252 2.87 -18.26 11.97
N PRO A 253 3.34 -19.34 11.32
CA PRO A 253 2.81 -19.78 10.03
C PRO A 253 1.34 -20.25 10.11
N GLN A 254 0.93 -20.79 11.26
CA GLN A 254 -0.43 -21.30 11.47
C GLN A 254 -1.42 -20.15 11.62
N TYR A 255 -1.08 -19.13 12.42
CA TYR A 255 -1.89 -17.92 12.52
C TYR A 255 -1.98 -17.18 11.18
N TYR A 256 -0.87 -17.10 10.43
CA TYR A 256 -0.84 -16.54 9.08
C TYR A 256 -1.84 -17.22 8.14
N LEU A 257 -1.86 -18.57 8.09
CA LEU A 257 -2.84 -19.31 7.27
C LEU A 257 -4.27 -19.13 7.78
N SER A 258 -4.48 -19.12 9.09
CA SER A 258 -5.80 -18.92 9.70
C SER A 258 -6.38 -17.54 9.36
N CYS A 259 -5.53 -16.51 9.30
CA CYS A 259 -5.92 -15.18 8.83
C CYS A 259 -6.38 -15.22 7.37
N ILE A 260 -5.63 -15.85 6.48
CA ILE A 260 -5.99 -15.96 5.05
C ILE A 260 -7.29 -16.76 4.87
N GLN A 261 -7.45 -17.87 5.60
CA GLN A 261 -8.67 -18.66 5.59
C GLN A 261 -9.89 -17.83 6.04
N SER A 262 -9.74 -17.02 7.09
CA SER A 262 -10.78 -16.07 7.53
C SER A 262 -11.12 -15.07 6.42
N LEU A 263 -10.12 -14.45 5.78
CA LEU A 263 -10.33 -13.48 4.70
C LEU A 263 -11.04 -14.11 3.48
N LEU A 264 -10.66 -15.33 3.10
CA LEU A 264 -11.34 -16.09 2.04
C LEU A 264 -12.78 -16.45 2.42
N GLY A 265 -13.01 -16.78 3.70
CA GLY A 265 -14.35 -16.99 4.25
C GLY A 265 -15.23 -15.74 4.07
N VAL A 266 -14.74 -14.58 4.49
CA VAL A 266 -15.45 -13.29 4.32
C VAL A 266 -15.72 -12.99 2.85
N PHE A 267 -14.76 -13.22 1.95
CA PHE A 267 -14.98 -13.07 0.52
C PHE A 267 -16.16 -13.95 0.04
N ALA A 268 -16.18 -15.23 0.43
CA ALA A 268 -17.22 -16.15 0.01
C ALA A 268 -18.61 -15.80 0.59
N THR A 269 -18.69 -15.39 1.86
CA THR A 269 -19.96 -15.21 2.57
C THR A 269 -20.53 -13.81 2.54
N GLU A 270 -19.68 -12.77 2.51
CA GLU A 270 -20.13 -11.37 2.58
C GLU A 270 -20.02 -10.63 1.25
N ILE A 271 -19.00 -10.93 0.43
CA ILE A 271 -18.82 -10.25 -0.86
C ILE A 271 -19.54 -11.01 -1.96
N GLN A 272 -19.28 -12.30 -2.09
CA GLN A 272 -19.78 -13.09 -3.21
C GLN A 272 -21.26 -13.45 -3.08
N TYR A 273 -21.74 -13.80 -1.88
CA TYR A 273 -23.15 -14.09 -1.64
C TYR A 273 -24.04 -12.86 -1.75
N ASP A 274 -23.63 -11.72 -1.18
CA ASP A 274 -24.39 -10.46 -1.27
C ASP A 274 -24.50 -9.99 -2.73
N ALA A 275 -23.40 -10.11 -3.50
CA ALA A 275 -23.39 -9.83 -4.93
C ALA A 275 -24.41 -10.66 -5.73
N GLN A 276 -24.61 -11.93 -5.37
CA GLN A 276 -25.56 -12.84 -6.03
C GLN A 276 -27.01 -12.62 -5.62
N THR A 277 -27.27 -12.10 -4.41
CA THR A 277 -28.64 -11.96 -3.87
C THR A 277 -29.30 -10.63 -4.19
N GLN A 278 -28.53 -9.57 -4.45
CA GLN A 278 -29.09 -8.24 -4.64
C GLN A 278 -29.79 -8.04 -5.99
N THR A 279 -29.46 -8.78 -7.05
CA THR A 279 -30.18 -8.71 -8.36
C THR A 279 -29.89 -9.93 -9.24
N ASP A 280 -30.90 -10.43 -9.97
CA ASP A 280 -30.80 -11.58 -10.92
C ASP A 280 -29.79 -11.39 -12.08
N ASN A 281 -29.21 -10.19 -12.26
CA ASN A 281 -28.39 -9.85 -13.44
C ASN A 281 -26.93 -9.48 -13.14
N LEU A 282 -26.48 -9.40 -11.88
CA LEU A 282 -25.10 -9.01 -11.58
C LEU A 282 -24.18 -10.25 -11.47
N ARG A 283 -23.09 -10.23 -12.25
CA ARG A 283 -22.07 -11.31 -12.24
C ARG A 283 -21.24 -11.32 -10.96
N ALA A 284 -20.62 -12.47 -10.67
CA ALA A 284 -19.66 -12.66 -9.58
C ALA A 284 -18.55 -11.60 -9.52
N ILE A 285 -18.15 -11.21 -8.30
CA ILE A 285 -17.02 -10.28 -8.09
C ILE A 285 -15.71 -11.07 -8.26
N PRO A 286 -14.82 -10.69 -9.20
CA PRO A 286 -13.54 -11.38 -9.37
C PRO A 286 -12.63 -11.18 -8.16
N LEU A 287 -11.81 -12.19 -7.85
CA LEU A 287 -10.81 -12.15 -6.77
C LEU A 287 -9.38 -12.27 -7.33
N VAL A 288 -8.54 -11.31 -6.96
CA VAL A 288 -7.10 -11.31 -7.24
C VAL A 288 -6.35 -11.54 -5.93
N ILE A 289 -5.48 -12.56 -5.88
CA ILE A 289 -4.73 -12.96 -4.68
C ILE A 289 -3.24 -12.78 -4.91
N ASN A 290 -2.61 -11.82 -4.23
CA ASN A 290 -1.15 -11.64 -4.25
C ASN A 290 -0.49 -12.46 -3.14
N THR A 291 0.48 -13.32 -3.46
CA THR A 291 1.19 -14.13 -2.45
C THR A 291 2.59 -13.60 -2.13
N HIS A 292 3.14 -14.06 -1.00
CA HIS A 292 4.53 -13.78 -0.64
C HIS A 292 5.52 -14.40 -1.65
N GLY A 293 6.76 -13.90 -1.70
CA GLY A 293 7.78 -14.38 -2.65
C GLY A 293 8.62 -15.61 -2.24
N TRP A 294 8.23 -16.38 -1.22
CA TRP A 294 9.03 -17.51 -0.72
C TRP A 294 8.63 -18.80 -1.42
N VAL A 295 9.45 -19.26 -2.37
CA VAL A 295 9.14 -20.42 -3.23
C VAL A 295 9.84 -21.72 -2.83
N LYS A 296 10.48 -21.76 -1.65
CA LYS A 296 11.22 -22.94 -1.15
C LYS A 296 10.89 -23.20 0.32
N GLY A 297 11.02 -24.47 0.75
CA GLY A 297 10.77 -24.92 2.12
C GLY A 297 9.39 -24.50 2.61
N LEU A 298 9.32 -24.00 3.85
CA LEU A 298 8.08 -23.51 4.48
C LEU A 298 7.26 -22.56 3.59
N GLY A 299 7.91 -21.65 2.84
CA GLY A 299 7.18 -20.74 1.95
C GLY A 299 6.44 -21.45 0.82
N ALA A 300 7.05 -22.50 0.25
CA ALA A 300 6.39 -23.32 -0.76
C ALA A 300 5.20 -24.08 -0.15
N ASP A 301 5.34 -24.59 1.07
CA ASP A 301 4.26 -25.26 1.81
C ASP A 301 3.09 -24.33 2.10
N LEU A 302 3.37 -23.09 2.54
CA LEU A 302 2.36 -22.07 2.80
C LEU A 302 1.63 -21.69 1.51
N THR A 303 2.36 -21.43 0.43
CA THR A 303 1.72 -21.06 -0.84
C THR A 303 0.83 -22.18 -1.40
N ARG A 304 1.26 -23.45 -1.28
CA ARG A 304 0.43 -24.60 -1.65
C ARG A 304 -0.88 -24.64 -0.85
N GLN A 305 -0.81 -24.37 0.45
CA GLN A 305 -2.01 -24.29 1.29
C GLN A 305 -2.90 -23.10 0.92
N ILE A 306 -2.33 -21.93 0.62
CA ILE A 306 -3.10 -20.77 0.13
C ILE A 306 -3.84 -21.12 -1.18
N ILE A 307 -3.16 -21.74 -2.15
CA ILE A 307 -3.77 -22.17 -3.41
C ILE A 307 -4.89 -23.17 -3.14
N SER A 308 -4.67 -24.14 -2.25
CA SER A 308 -5.70 -25.12 -1.86
C SER A 308 -6.92 -24.45 -1.21
N LEU A 309 -6.70 -23.54 -0.26
CA LEU A 309 -7.76 -22.80 0.43
C LEU A 309 -8.55 -21.89 -0.52
N ALA A 310 -7.87 -21.24 -1.46
CA ALA A 310 -8.49 -20.33 -2.40
C ALA A 310 -9.26 -21.03 -3.53
N ASN A 311 -8.94 -22.30 -3.81
CA ASN A 311 -9.50 -23.08 -4.91
C ASN A 311 -9.60 -22.27 -6.23
N PRO A 312 -8.46 -21.75 -6.75
CA PRO A 312 -8.49 -20.75 -7.80
C PRO A 312 -8.89 -21.34 -9.16
N SER A 313 -9.41 -20.48 -10.02
CA SER A 313 -9.56 -20.77 -11.46
C SER A 313 -8.21 -20.72 -12.19
N HIS A 314 -7.33 -19.81 -11.77
CA HIS A 314 -6.06 -19.53 -12.42
C HIS A 314 -4.93 -19.36 -11.40
N VAL A 315 -3.77 -19.94 -11.70
CA VAL A 315 -2.51 -19.64 -11.00
C VAL A 315 -1.54 -19.04 -12.00
N PHE A 316 -1.19 -17.77 -11.80
CA PHE A 316 -0.22 -17.04 -12.61
C PHE A 316 1.17 -17.22 -12.01
N ASP A 317 2.02 -18.00 -12.67
CA ASP A 317 3.31 -18.45 -12.15
C ASP A 317 4.46 -17.67 -12.78
N LEU A 318 4.99 -16.66 -12.08
CA LEU A 318 6.12 -15.86 -12.55
C LEU A 318 7.45 -16.57 -12.29
N GLN A 319 8.17 -16.90 -13.37
CA GLN A 319 9.42 -17.66 -13.33
C GLN A 319 10.64 -16.78 -13.61
N THR A 320 11.75 -17.07 -12.93
CA THR A 320 13.04 -16.37 -13.13
C THR A 320 13.87 -16.96 -14.26
N SER A 321 13.45 -18.09 -14.85
CA SER A 321 14.13 -18.75 -15.96
C SER A 321 13.87 -17.99 -17.27
N GLU A 322 14.88 -17.92 -18.14
CA GLU A 322 14.72 -17.41 -19.52
C GLU A 322 13.76 -18.28 -20.34
N VAL A 323 13.67 -19.57 -19.99
CA VAL A 323 12.70 -20.52 -20.54
C VAL A 323 11.58 -20.70 -19.53
N VAL A 324 10.39 -20.23 -19.90
CA VAL A 324 9.16 -20.43 -19.15
C VAL A 324 8.76 -21.90 -19.25
N HIS A 325 8.86 -22.64 -18.15
CA HIS A 325 8.46 -24.04 -18.10
C HIS A 325 6.95 -24.15 -18.08
N GLN A 326 6.41 -24.86 -19.07
CA GLN A 326 4.98 -25.16 -19.13
C GLN A 326 4.58 -26.13 -18.04
N HIS A 327 3.44 -25.87 -17.42
CA HIS A 327 2.77 -26.83 -16.56
C HIS A 327 1.99 -27.81 -17.43
N HIS A 328 1.76 -29.02 -16.92
CA HIS A 328 0.85 -29.97 -17.57
C HIS A 328 -0.55 -29.35 -17.64
N SER A 329 -1.29 -29.69 -18.71
CA SER A 329 -2.70 -29.32 -18.78
C SER A 329 -3.44 -29.95 -17.59
N PRO A 330 -4.42 -29.25 -16.99
CA PRO A 330 -5.15 -29.78 -15.85
C PRO A 330 -5.79 -31.12 -16.22
N ASP A 331 -5.53 -32.16 -15.42
CA ASP A 331 -6.02 -33.52 -15.69
C ASP A 331 -7.51 -33.65 -15.35
N THR A 332 -8.02 -32.73 -14.51
CA THR A 332 -9.43 -32.67 -14.14
C THR A 332 -9.98 -31.25 -14.25
N ALA A 333 -11.28 -31.12 -14.48
CA ALA A 333 -11.96 -29.82 -14.54
C ALA A 333 -11.92 -29.03 -13.21
N ARG A 334 -11.43 -29.65 -12.12
CA ARG A 334 -11.29 -29.02 -10.79
C ARG A 334 -9.90 -28.46 -10.52
N GLU A 335 -8.92 -28.75 -11.37
CA GLU A 335 -7.57 -28.21 -11.21
C GLU A 335 -7.48 -26.79 -11.78
N PRO A 336 -6.75 -25.88 -11.11
CA PRO A 336 -6.55 -24.53 -11.62
C PRO A 336 -5.75 -24.55 -12.92
N LEU A 337 -6.03 -23.60 -13.81
CA LEU A 337 -5.19 -23.35 -14.98
C LEU A 337 -3.89 -22.65 -14.54
N TRP A 338 -2.76 -23.33 -14.67
CA TRP A 338 -1.45 -22.75 -14.42
C TRP A 338 -0.95 -22.01 -15.66
N ILE A 339 -0.77 -20.69 -15.54
CA ILE A 339 -0.28 -19.83 -16.61
C ILE A 339 1.15 -19.42 -16.26
N PRO A 340 2.16 -20.02 -16.89
CA PRO A 340 3.54 -19.67 -16.62
C PRO A 340 3.89 -18.36 -17.35
N MET A 341 4.59 -17.46 -16.66
CA MET A 341 4.90 -16.11 -17.14
C MET A 341 6.36 -15.76 -16.87
N GLU A 342 6.91 -14.90 -17.73
CA GLU A 342 8.26 -14.38 -17.52
C GLU A 342 8.29 -13.37 -16.36
N ALA A 343 9.42 -13.29 -15.65
CA ALA A 343 9.65 -12.23 -14.67
C ALA A 343 9.69 -10.86 -15.36
N ALA A 344 9.25 -9.83 -14.64
CA ALA A 344 9.40 -8.45 -15.09
C ALA A 344 10.89 -8.13 -15.31
N PRO A 345 11.22 -7.32 -16.34
CA PRO A 345 12.57 -6.83 -16.55
C PRO A 345 13.12 -6.18 -15.29
N LEU A 346 14.39 -6.45 -14.95
CA LEU A 346 15.04 -5.86 -13.80
C LEU A 346 15.08 -4.33 -13.95
N PRO A 347 14.40 -3.57 -13.08
CA PRO A 347 14.39 -2.13 -13.20
C PRO A 347 15.73 -1.56 -12.73
N ASN A 348 16.19 -0.49 -13.38
CA ASN A 348 17.35 0.28 -12.94
C ASN A 348 16.93 1.70 -12.52
N PRO A 349 16.22 1.85 -11.39
CA PRO A 349 15.69 3.13 -10.97
C PRO A 349 16.80 4.10 -10.58
N SER A 350 16.54 5.39 -10.78
CA SER A 350 17.44 6.46 -10.34
C SER A 350 17.65 6.44 -8.84
N ILE A 351 16.63 6.03 -8.07
CA ILE A 351 16.70 5.87 -6.61
C ILE A 351 16.46 4.40 -6.26
N LYS A 352 17.49 3.74 -5.71
CA LYS A 352 17.40 2.33 -5.27
C LYS A 352 16.89 2.25 -3.84
N LEU A 353 15.74 1.59 -3.67
CA LEU A 353 15.12 1.34 -2.36
C LEU A 353 15.11 -0.16 -2.07
N ASN A 354 15.49 -0.53 -0.86
CA ASN A 354 15.38 -1.92 -0.40
C ASN A 354 14.02 -2.18 0.29
N ALA A 355 13.75 -3.43 0.67
CA ALA A 355 12.48 -3.80 1.31
C ALA A 355 12.24 -3.15 2.69
N VAL A 356 13.29 -2.74 3.41
CA VAL A 356 13.15 -1.95 4.65
C VAL A 356 12.72 -0.53 4.31
N ASP A 357 13.32 0.09 3.29
CA ASP A 357 12.98 1.44 2.86
C ASP A 357 11.53 1.52 2.37
N LEU A 358 11.08 0.56 1.56
CA LEU A 358 9.70 0.48 1.05
C LEU A 358 8.67 0.35 2.19
N ARG A 359 8.99 -0.42 3.24
CA ARG A 359 8.16 -0.48 4.44
C ARG A 359 8.14 0.84 5.20
N GLY A 360 9.30 1.51 5.29
CA GLY A 360 9.40 2.84 5.89
C GLY A 360 8.55 3.87 5.15
N LEU A 361 8.59 3.90 3.82
CA LEU A 361 7.73 4.75 2.99
C LEU A 361 6.25 4.46 3.24
N SER A 362 5.87 3.18 3.26
CA SER A 362 4.47 2.77 3.46
C SER A 362 3.95 3.15 4.84
N LEU A 363 4.74 2.95 5.90
CA LEU A 363 4.36 3.36 7.27
C LEU A 363 4.24 4.88 7.39
N MET A 364 5.19 5.64 6.87
CA MET A 364 5.13 7.11 6.93
C MET A 364 4.00 7.66 6.06
N SER A 365 3.70 7.03 4.92
CA SER A 365 2.52 7.34 4.13
C SER A 365 1.23 7.09 4.92
N TYR A 366 1.09 5.93 5.57
CA TYR A 366 -0.09 5.57 6.37
C TYR A 366 -0.34 6.56 7.52
N PHE A 367 0.69 6.86 8.34
CA PHE A 367 0.49 7.75 9.49
C PHE A 367 0.20 9.21 9.12
N HIS A 368 0.49 9.60 7.87
CA HIS A 368 0.18 10.93 7.35
C HIS A 368 -1.00 10.93 6.37
N SER A 369 -1.65 9.79 6.14
CA SER A 369 -2.76 9.69 5.21
C SER A 369 -4.08 10.14 5.82
N ARG A 370 -4.96 10.61 4.97
CA ARG A 370 -6.39 10.82 5.19
C ARG A 370 -7.13 10.13 4.06
N TRP A 371 -8.17 9.39 4.41
CA TRP A 371 -9.04 8.71 3.46
C TRP A 371 -10.29 9.55 3.29
N ASP A 372 -10.42 10.19 2.14
CA ASP A 372 -11.60 10.96 1.77
C ASP A 372 -12.16 10.39 0.47
N MET A 373 -13.45 10.02 0.45
CA MET A 373 -14.13 9.46 -0.73
C MET A 373 -13.35 8.33 -1.46
N GLY A 374 -12.61 7.49 -0.72
CA GLY A 374 -11.83 6.38 -1.27
C GLY A 374 -10.47 6.74 -1.88
N GLU A 375 -10.07 8.02 -1.86
CA GLU A 375 -8.73 8.46 -2.27
C GLU A 375 -7.82 8.72 -1.04
N SER A 376 -6.56 8.32 -1.16
CA SER A 376 -5.52 8.67 -0.19
C SER A 376 -5.02 10.09 -0.46
N THR A 377 -5.14 10.95 0.55
CA THR A 377 -4.49 12.27 0.58
C THR A 377 -3.56 12.35 1.78
N TRP A 378 -2.58 13.26 1.76
CA TRP A 378 -1.58 13.38 2.82
C TRP A 378 -1.56 14.77 3.42
N THR A 379 -1.32 14.82 4.73
CA THR A 379 -1.08 16.06 5.46
C THR A 379 0.18 15.96 6.29
N THR A 380 1.08 16.93 6.11
CA THR A 380 2.36 17.02 6.82
C THR A 380 2.44 18.32 7.63
N ILE A 381 1.28 18.86 8.01
CA ILE A 381 1.20 20.09 8.82
C ILE A 381 1.91 19.90 10.17
N LYS A 382 1.90 18.68 10.71
CA LYS A 382 2.55 18.33 11.97
C LYS A 382 3.31 17.01 11.83
N PRO A 383 4.54 16.91 12.34
CA PRO A 383 5.19 15.62 12.61
C PRO A 383 4.37 14.78 13.59
N LEU A 384 4.56 13.45 13.58
CA LEU A 384 3.81 12.51 14.44
C LEU A 384 3.91 12.85 15.93
N ALA A 385 5.09 13.27 16.38
CA ALA A 385 5.32 13.67 17.77
C ALA A 385 4.60 14.97 18.16
N SER A 386 4.23 15.81 17.20
CA SER A 386 3.53 17.08 17.42
C SER A 386 2.02 16.98 17.17
N MET A 387 1.55 15.83 16.68
CA MET A 387 0.12 15.52 16.61
C MET A 387 -0.44 15.32 18.03
N PRO A 388 -1.63 15.88 18.34
CA PRO A 388 -2.31 15.58 19.60
C PRO A 388 -2.51 14.07 19.74
N PRO A 389 -2.04 13.44 20.83
CA PRO A 389 -2.25 12.02 21.04
C PRO A 389 -3.70 11.76 21.46
N TRP A 390 -4.15 10.54 21.22
CA TRP A 390 -5.29 9.97 21.92
C TRP A 390 -4.85 9.44 23.28
N GLU A 391 -5.61 9.76 24.31
CA GLU A 391 -5.42 9.26 25.67
C GLU A 391 -6.30 8.03 25.89
N LEU A 392 -5.68 6.93 26.29
CA LEU A 392 -6.34 5.64 26.49
C LEU A 392 -6.10 5.17 27.92
N GLN A 393 -7.17 4.86 28.65
CA GLN A 393 -7.08 4.14 29.92
C GLN A 393 -7.12 2.63 29.63
N PRO A 394 -5.98 1.93 29.63
CA PRO A 394 -5.90 0.57 29.11
C PRO A 394 -6.84 -0.40 29.84
N ARG A 395 -7.00 -0.25 31.17
CA ARG A 395 -7.86 -1.11 31.99
C ARG A 395 -9.36 -1.01 31.70
N ILE A 396 -9.79 0.13 31.16
CA ILE A 396 -11.19 0.40 30.89
C ILE A 396 -11.47 0.12 29.41
N ALA A 397 -10.58 0.58 28.55
CA ALA A 397 -10.79 0.54 27.12
C ALA A 397 -10.40 -0.79 26.47
N LEU A 398 -9.48 -1.57 27.04
CA LEU A 398 -8.99 -2.80 26.43
C LEU A 398 -9.37 -4.03 27.25
N ASP A 399 -9.69 -5.11 26.55
CA ASP A 399 -9.83 -6.45 27.12
C ASP A 399 -8.46 -7.13 27.25
N SER A 400 -7.54 -6.90 26.30
CA SER A 400 -6.16 -7.38 26.40
C SER A 400 -5.14 -6.55 25.62
N ILE A 401 -3.89 -6.62 26.04
CA ILE A 401 -2.69 -6.22 25.29
C ILE A 401 -1.91 -7.50 25.01
N ILE A 402 -1.53 -7.73 23.76
CA ILE A 402 -0.84 -8.94 23.33
C ILE A 402 0.47 -8.55 22.65
N LEU A 403 1.55 -9.23 23.03
CA LEU A 403 2.84 -9.10 22.37
C LEU A 403 3.01 -10.30 21.44
N GLY A 404 2.91 -10.08 20.14
CA GLY A 404 3.26 -11.06 19.13
C GLY A 404 4.77 -11.09 18.89
N GLY A 405 5.24 -12.07 18.12
CA GLY A 405 6.67 -12.24 17.85
C GLY A 405 7.35 -13.28 18.73
N SER A 406 8.57 -13.67 18.37
CA SER A 406 9.38 -14.60 19.15
C SER A 406 9.65 -14.15 20.59
N ASP A 407 9.65 -12.83 20.82
CA ASP A 407 10.06 -12.23 22.09
C ASP A 407 8.85 -11.85 22.97
N GLY A 408 7.63 -11.94 22.44
CA GLY A 408 6.42 -11.48 23.12
C GLY A 408 6.05 -12.28 24.37
N GLY A 409 6.47 -13.55 24.43
CA GLY A 409 6.24 -14.45 25.56
C GLY A 409 7.17 -14.25 26.76
N ILE A 410 8.10 -13.30 26.74
CA ILE A 410 9.18 -13.20 27.74
C ILE A 410 9.07 -11.91 28.59
N VAL A 411 8.18 -10.98 28.22
CA VAL A 411 8.09 -9.67 28.87
C VAL A 411 7.27 -9.76 30.17
N PRO A 412 7.84 -9.41 31.34
CA PRO A 412 7.07 -9.33 32.57
C PRO A 412 6.14 -8.11 32.57
N SER A 413 5.01 -8.21 33.28
CA SER A 413 4.01 -7.12 33.28
C SER A 413 4.53 -5.77 33.79
N SER A 414 5.59 -5.75 34.62
CA SER A 414 6.22 -4.53 35.11
C SER A 414 7.00 -3.75 34.03
N GLU A 415 7.46 -4.41 32.97
CA GLU A 415 8.23 -3.79 31.89
C GLU A 415 7.35 -3.46 30.67
N LEU A 416 6.06 -3.83 30.69
CA LEU A 416 5.18 -3.69 29.53
C LEU A 416 5.06 -2.24 29.06
N GLY A 417 4.94 -1.27 29.98
CA GLY A 417 4.88 0.15 29.61
C GLY A 417 6.12 0.63 28.83
N ASN A 418 7.30 0.13 29.20
CA ASN A 418 8.56 0.42 28.51
C ASN A 418 8.62 -0.28 27.14
N THR A 419 8.11 -1.52 27.06
CA THR A 419 8.03 -2.29 25.81
C THR A 419 7.05 -1.68 24.81
N LEU A 420 5.93 -1.14 25.28
CA LEU A 420 4.93 -0.49 24.43
C LEU A 420 5.39 0.89 23.97
N SER A 421 6.07 1.66 24.81
CA SER A 421 6.52 3.02 24.48
C SER A 421 7.47 3.02 23.28
N GLY A 422 7.16 3.82 22.25
CA GLY A 422 7.86 3.82 20.97
C GLY A 422 7.49 2.65 20.05
N GLY A 423 6.50 1.84 20.41
CA GLY A 423 6.08 0.66 19.67
C GLY A 423 5.03 0.96 18.60
N LEU A 424 5.12 0.25 17.47
CA LEU A 424 4.04 0.12 16.50
C LEU A 424 3.10 -0.99 16.95
N VAL A 425 1.81 -0.73 16.93
CA VAL A 425 0.78 -1.69 17.36
C VAL A 425 -0.38 -1.76 16.36
N GLY A 426 -0.99 -2.94 16.23
CA GLY A 426 -2.28 -3.12 15.59
C GLY A 426 -3.41 -2.87 16.58
N LEU A 427 -4.44 -2.15 16.13
CA LEU A 427 -5.68 -1.91 16.85
C LEU A 427 -6.68 -2.99 16.42
N VAL A 428 -7.17 -3.80 17.36
CA VAL A 428 -7.98 -4.99 17.05
C VAL A 428 -9.33 -4.90 17.73
N GLU A 429 -10.38 -5.09 16.94
CA GLU A 429 -11.74 -5.34 17.41
C GLU A 429 -11.93 -6.85 17.60
N VAL A 430 -12.64 -7.25 18.65
CA VAL A 430 -13.04 -8.64 18.89
C VAL A 430 -14.54 -8.70 19.13
N GLU A 431 -15.21 -9.74 18.62
CA GLU A 431 -16.65 -9.93 18.74
C GLU A 431 -17.05 -10.47 20.12
N SER A 432 -16.20 -11.30 20.72
CA SER A 432 -16.40 -11.86 22.05
C SER A 432 -15.54 -11.12 23.07
N ILE A 433 -16.11 -10.83 24.24
CA ILE A 433 -15.35 -10.29 25.37
C ILE A 433 -14.35 -11.37 25.77
N LEU A 434 -13.06 -11.10 25.56
CA LEU A 434 -12.00 -11.97 26.05
C LEU A 434 -12.05 -11.97 27.59
N ASP A 435 -11.86 -13.15 28.19
CA ASP A 435 -11.74 -13.26 29.64
C ASP A 435 -10.68 -12.28 30.15
N ARG A 436 -11.13 -11.37 31.01
CA ARG A 436 -10.34 -10.30 31.62
C ARG A 436 -9.29 -10.89 32.57
N LYS A 437 -8.20 -11.41 32.02
CA LYS A 437 -7.03 -11.87 32.78
C LYS A 437 -6.09 -10.69 32.98
N HIS A 438 -6.13 -10.08 34.16
CA HIS A 438 -5.48 -8.81 34.43
C HIS A 438 -4.27 -8.95 35.35
N SER A 439 -3.14 -8.37 34.94
CA SER A 439 -2.11 -7.89 35.88
C SER A 439 -2.64 -6.63 36.61
N PRO A 440 -2.10 -6.25 37.78
CA PRO A 440 -2.46 -5.01 38.47
C PRO A 440 -2.09 -3.72 37.70
N MET A 441 -1.19 -3.76 36.71
CA MET A 441 -0.80 -2.56 35.91
C MET A 441 -1.46 -2.49 34.53
N PHE A 442 -1.45 -3.57 33.75
CA PHE A 442 -2.13 -3.65 32.44
C PHE A 442 -3.07 -4.86 32.30
N PRO A 443 -4.06 -4.81 31.39
CA PRO A 443 -4.76 -6.01 30.93
C PRO A 443 -3.83 -6.83 30.04
N TYR A 444 -2.84 -7.48 30.64
CA TYR A 444 -1.77 -8.20 29.97
C TYR A 444 -1.52 -9.53 30.65
N LEU A 445 -1.48 -10.59 29.85
CA LEU A 445 -1.03 -11.92 30.24
C LEU A 445 0.16 -12.31 29.36
N GLN A 446 1.26 -12.66 30.01
CA GLN A 446 2.49 -13.05 29.32
C GLN A 446 2.26 -14.32 28.48
N GLY A 447 2.72 -14.29 27.23
CA GLY A 447 2.60 -15.43 26.31
C GLY A 447 1.18 -15.71 25.80
N GLN A 448 0.26 -14.74 25.93
CA GLN A 448 -1.07 -14.86 25.36
C GLN A 448 -1.01 -14.97 23.83
N GLU A 449 -1.79 -15.90 23.26
CA GLU A 449 -1.93 -16.09 21.81
C GLU A 449 -2.69 -14.92 21.17
N LEU A 450 -2.44 -14.70 19.87
CA LEU A 450 -3.15 -13.68 19.10
C LEU A 450 -4.66 -14.00 19.01
N PRO A 451 -5.54 -12.97 18.95
CA PRO A 451 -6.98 -13.20 18.85
C PRO A 451 -7.35 -14.00 17.61
N SER A 452 -8.31 -14.91 17.73
CA SER A 452 -8.75 -15.72 16.58
C SER A 452 -9.17 -14.85 15.40
N PRO A 453 -8.64 -15.07 14.18
CA PRO A 453 -9.05 -14.30 12.99
C PRO A 453 -10.52 -14.49 12.59
N LEU A 454 -11.21 -15.49 13.14
CA LEU A 454 -12.64 -15.72 12.89
C LEU A 454 -13.56 -14.78 13.70
N GLN A 455 -13.05 -14.19 14.78
CA GLN A 455 -13.83 -13.37 15.72
C GLN A 455 -13.14 -12.02 15.99
N SER A 456 -12.19 -11.64 15.16
CA SER A 456 -11.43 -10.41 15.32
C SER A 456 -11.10 -9.79 13.97
N ARG A 457 -10.80 -8.49 13.98
CA ARG A 457 -10.31 -7.78 12.80
C ARG A 457 -9.41 -6.62 13.20
N CYS A 458 -8.41 -6.35 12.38
CA CYS A 458 -7.57 -5.18 12.50
C CYS A 458 -8.31 -3.94 11.98
N LEU A 459 -8.39 -2.91 12.81
CA LEU A 459 -9.00 -1.62 12.51
C LEU A 459 -8.01 -0.64 11.88
N GLY A 460 -6.72 -0.84 12.12
CA GLY A 460 -5.64 0.06 11.72
C GLY A 460 -4.42 -0.11 12.63
N LEU A 461 -3.40 0.71 12.39
CA LEU A 461 -2.19 0.75 13.20
C LEU A 461 -2.14 2.03 14.04
N ALA A 462 -1.47 1.92 15.19
CA ALA A 462 -1.16 3.05 16.04
C ALA A 462 0.31 3.02 16.47
N PHE A 463 0.84 4.19 16.78
CA PHE A 463 2.14 4.36 17.41
C PHE A 463 1.91 4.75 18.87
N ILE A 464 2.42 3.95 19.80
CA ILE A 464 2.37 4.26 21.23
C ILE A 464 3.51 5.22 21.55
N ARG A 465 3.16 6.48 21.80
CA ARG A 465 4.13 7.53 22.11
C ARG A 465 4.76 7.36 23.48
N ALA A 466 3.92 7.06 24.46
CA ALA A 466 4.35 6.94 25.85
C ALA A 466 3.33 6.14 26.66
N SER A 467 3.84 5.44 27.68
CA SER A 467 3.08 4.90 28.79
C SER A 467 3.32 5.74 30.04
N ALA A 468 2.26 6.03 30.80
CA ALA A 468 2.42 6.59 32.13
C ALA A 468 3.15 5.58 33.05
N PRO A 469 4.00 6.03 34.01
CA PRO A 469 4.73 5.15 34.91
C PRO A 469 3.84 4.24 35.78
N ASP A 470 2.64 4.72 36.12
CA ASP A 470 1.61 4.01 36.88
C ASP A 470 0.70 3.13 36.01
N ALA A 471 0.95 3.07 34.70
CA ALA A 471 0.12 2.40 33.70
C ALA A 471 -1.34 2.90 33.61
N ALA A 472 -1.65 4.08 34.18
CA ALA A 472 -3.01 4.63 34.13
C ALA A 472 -3.40 5.08 32.71
N TRP A 473 -2.41 5.49 31.91
CA TRP A 473 -2.62 6.07 30.59
C TRP A 473 -1.62 5.56 29.56
N LEU A 474 -2.12 5.30 28.35
CA LEU A 474 -1.34 5.16 27.13
C LEU A 474 -1.65 6.33 26.20
N HIS A 475 -0.61 6.95 25.64
CA HIS A 475 -0.74 7.98 24.62
C HIS A 475 -0.45 7.38 23.24
N LEU A 476 -1.43 7.43 22.34
CA LEU A 476 -1.32 6.82 21.00
C LEU A 476 -1.56 7.83 19.87
N THR A 477 -0.81 7.68 18.78
CA THR A 477 -1.00 8.43 17.53
C THR A 477 -1.43 7.48 16.43
N THR A 478 -2.49 7.81 15.72
CA THR A 478 -3.02 7.01 14.61
C THR A 478 -3.77 7.91 13.63
N PRO A 479 -3.80 7.56 12.32
CA PRO A 479 -4.71 8.21 11.38
C PRO A 479 -6.18 7.78 11.57
N GLU A 480 -6.47 6.81 12.44
CA GLU A 480 -7.83 6.36 12.73
C GLU A 480 -8.67 7.42 13.48
N THR A 481 -9.99 7.38 13.23
CA THR A 481 -10.94 8.30 13.88
C THR A 481 -11.33 7.80 15.27
N GLY A 482 -11.85 8.70 16.12
CA GLY A 482 -12.39 8.33 17.44
C GLY A 482 -13.48 7.25 17.37
N ALA A 483 -14.30 7.23 16.32
CA ALA A 483 -15.32 6.21 16.12
C ALA A 483 -14.73 4.81 15.87
N ILE A 484 -13.61 4.74 15.14
CA ILE A 484 -12.87 3.48 14.95
C ILE A 484 -12.19 3.09 16.26
N LEU A 485 -11.54 4.03 16.96
CA LEU A 485 -10.88 3.76 18.23
C LEU A 485 -11.83 3.24 19.31
N ALA A 486 -13.08 3.71 19.34
CA ALA A 486 -14.09 3.23 20.29
C ALA A 486 -14.42 1.72 20.15
N ARG A 487 -14.15 1.13 18.98
CA ARG A 487 -14.34 -0.30 18.70
C ARG A 487 -13.13 -1.14 19.07
N CYS A 488 -11.96 -0.52 19.26
CA CYS A 488 -10.74 -1.24 19.60
C CYS A 488 -10.85 -1.83 21.01
N ARG A 489 -10.65 -3.14 21.12
CA ARG A 489 -10.68 -3.88 22.38
C ARG A 489 -9.35 -4.54 22.70
N VAL A 490 -8.52 -4.79 21.71
CA VAL A 490 -7.20 -5.43 21.88
C VAL A 490 -6.13 -4.63 21.16
N ILE A 491 -4.97 -4.49 21.80
CA ILE A 491 -3.76 -3.94 21.15
C ILE A 491 -2.76 -5.07 20.95
N VAL A 492 -2.29 -5.24 19.71
CA VAL A 492 -1.28 -6.23 19.35
C VAL A 492 0.03 -5.53 18.98
N LYS A 493 1.09 -5.74 19.76
CA LYS A 493 2.44 -5.26 19.39
C LYS A 493 3.19 -6.38 18.69
N GLY A 494 3.70 -6.11 17.49
CA GLY A 494 4.53 -7.04 16.73
C GLY A 494 6.03 -6.77 16.80
N GLU A 495 6.73 -7.33 15.83
CA GLU A 495 8.17 -7.18 15.53
C GLU A 495 8.47 -5.96 14.64
N LEU A 496 7.45 -5.40 13.98
CA LEU A 496 7.61 -4.21 13.15
C LEU A 496 7.84 -2.96 14.02
N GLU A 497 8.78 -2.14 13.57
CA GLU A 497 9.14 -0.88 14.23
C GLU A 497 8.78 0.31 13.35
N LEU A 498 8.47 1.44 13.98
CA LEU A 498 8.35 2.71 13.28
C LEU A 498 9.73 3.13 12.75
N PRO A 499 9.85 3.62 11.50
CA PRO A 499 11.13 4.14 11.01
C PRO A 499 11.57 5.37 11.83
N VAL A 500 12.89 5.62 11.86
CA VAL A 500 13.50 6.76 12.59
C VAL A 500 12.78 8.07 12.28
N SER A 501 12.36 8.29 11.04
CA SER A 501 11.66 9.50 10.60
C SER A 501 10.37 9.77 11.40
N GLY A 502 9.71 8.73 11.92
CA GLY A 502 8.51 8.90 12.73
C GLY A 502 8.77 9.43 14.15
N PHE A 503 10.03 9.41 14.61
CA PHE A 503 10.44 9.92 15.92
C PHE A 503 10.98 11.36 15.89
N VAL A 504 11.18 11.94 14.71
CA VAL A 504 11.88 13.22 14.54
C VAL A 504 10.89 14.35 14.22
N ASP A 505 11.16 15.53 14.78
CA ASP A 505 10.49 16.78 14.39
C ASP A 505 11.15 17.35 13.12
N TYR A 506 10.38 17.45 12.04
CA TYR A 506 10.81 18.15 10.82
C TYR A 506 10.36 19.61 10.76
N ALA A 507 9.47 20.06 11.65
CA ALA A 507 9.02 21.45 11.70
C ALA A 507 10.11 22.40 12.21
N THR A 508 11.12 21.88 12.92
CA THR A 508 12.27 22.64 13.44
C THR A 508 13.57 22.42 12.66
N ASN A 509 13.56 21.57 11.63
CA ASN A 509 14.78 21.10 10.94
C ASN A 509 14.87 21.64 9.50
N ASP A 510 15.34 22.88 9.35
CA ASP A 510 15.81 23.41 8.05
C ASP A 510 17.24 22.93 7.68
N LEU A 511 17.95 22.28 8.61
CA LEU A 511 19.35 21.86 8.44
C LEU A 511 19.45 20.34 8.56
N VAL A 512 19.62 19.67 7.41
CA VAL A 512 19.52 18.21 7.31
C VAL A 512 20.78 17.47 7.80
N ASP A 513 21.90 18.19 7.97
CA ASP A 513 23.22 17.59 8.20
C ASP A 513 23.83 17.82 9.58
N GLU A 514 23.21 18.67 10.42
CA GLU A 514 23.65 18.91 11.80
C GLU A 514 22.60 18.42 12.81
N VAL A 515 23.07 17.89 13.94
CA VAL A 515 22.19 17.50 15.05
C VAL A 515 21.63 18.79 15.64
N PRO A 516 20.30 19.05 15.60
CA PRO A 516 19.76 20.25 16.22
C PRO A 516 20.08 20.20 17.71
N PRO A 517 20.49 21.32 18.34
CA PRO A 517 20.87 21.32 19.77
C PRO A 517 19.69 20.94 20.67
N THR A 518 18.46 21.17 20.22
CA THR A 518 17.25 20.72 20.91
C THR A 518 16.23 20.16 19.91
N LEU A 519 15.46 19.15 20.32
CA LEU A 519 14.28 18.65 19.62
C LEU A 519 13.14 18.59 20.65
N PHE A 520 11.94 19.04 20.28
CA PHE A 520 10.80 19.13 21.21
C PHE A 520 11.10 19.92 22.50
N GLY A 521 12.02 20.89 22.46
CA GLY A 521 12.44 21.67 23.64
C GLY A 521 13.35 20.92 24.62
N VAL A 522 13.85 19.73 24.25
CA VAL A 522 14.78 18.91 25.04
C VAL A 522 16.11 18.78 24.27
N ASP A 523 17.23 18.69 24.99
CA ASP A 523 18.54 18.38 24.39
C ASP A 523 18.43 17.14 23.50
N SER A 524 18.88 17.27 22.25
CA SER A 524 18.80 16.19 21.26
C SER A 524 19.58 14.95 21.68
N HIS A 525 20.62 15.09 22.51
CA HIS A 525 21.35 13.97 23.11
C HIS A 525 20.58 13.26 24.24
N GLY A 526 19.53 13.88 24.78
CA GLY A 526 18.67 13.36 25.85
C GLY A 526 17.37 12.69 25.37
N LEU A 527 17.12 12.63 24.06
CA LEU A 527 15.88 12.05 23.53
C LEU A 527 15.83 10.53 23.71
N PRO A 528 14.74 9.98 24.25
CA PRO A 528 14.52 8.54 24.31
C PRO A 528 14.59 7.90 22.91
N TYR A 529 15.17 6.70 22.84
CA TYR A 529 15.24 5.86 21.62
C TYR A 529 16.08 6.41 20.45
N LEU A 530 16.57 7.66 20.49
CA LEU A 530 17.43 8.23 19.46
C LEU A 530 18.89 8.32 19.93
N GLN A 531 19.83 8.03 19.03
CA GLN A 531 21.25 8.28 19.27
C GLN A 531 21.88 8.98 18.08
N TRP A 532 22.46 10.14 18.35
CA TRP A 532 23.24 10.91 17.40
C TRP A 532 24.71 10.51 17.49
N ARG A 533 25.38 10.37 16.34
CA ARG A 533 26.84 10.25 16.31
C ARG A 533 27.43 11.65 16.47
N THR A 534 28.12 11.89 17.57
CA THR A 534 29.03 13.03 17.71
C THR A 534 30.19 12.85 16.72
N GLY A 535 30.52 13.90 15.98
CA GLY A 535 31.41 13.86 14.83
C GLY A 535 32.72 13.11 15.03
N SER A 536 33.03 12.24 14.08
CA SER A 536 34.40 11.92 13.72
C SER A 536 34.51 12.02 12.20
N SER A 537 35.50 12.78 11.77
CA SER A 537 35.81 13.18 10.39
C SER A 537 36.07 11.99 9.46
N ALA A 538 35.01 11.28 9.09
CA ALA A 538 35.00 10.33 7.99
C ALA A 538 33.86 10.73 7.05
N ILE A 539 34.26 11.24 5.89
CA ILE A 539 33.40 11.55 4.75
C ILE A 539 32.58 10.28 4.45
N GLY A 540 31.29 10.27 4.82
CA GLY A 540 30.36 9.16 4.59
C GLY A 540 29.66 8.53 5.82
N GLY A 541 29.81 9.07 7.04
CA GLY A 541 29.47 8.35 8.29
C GLY A 541 28.19 8.68 9.08
N SER A 542 27.32 9.60 8.67
CA SER A 542 26.20 10.10 9.49
C SER A 542 24.89 9.30 9.36
N LYS A 543 24.90 7.99 9.63
CA LYS A 543 23.65 7.20 9.70
C LYS A 543 22.96 7.34 11.07
N ARG A 544 21.74 7.87 11.07
CA ARG A 544 20.80 7.94 12.21
C ARG A 544 20.38 6.51 12.62
N ARG A 545 20.30 6.19 13.92
CA ARG A 545 19.88 4.88 14.42
C ARG A 545 18.90 5.01 15.59
N VAL A 546 17.86 4.18 15.60
CA VAL A 546 17.01 3.91 16.77
C VAL A 546 17.77 2.99 17.73
N ARG A 547 17.75 3.28 19.04
CA ARG A 547 18.27 2.39 20.07
C ARG A 547 17.32 1.20 20.25
N ARG A 548 17.82 0.01 19.96
CA ARG A 548 17.07 -1.25 20.08
C ARG A 548 16.92 -1.79 21.50
N ASN A 549 17.64 -1.22 22.48
CA ASN A 549 17.56 -1.61 23.89
C ASN A 549 18.04 -0.44 24.77
N VAL A 550 17.18 0.08 25.63
CA VAL A 550 17.59 0.94 26.74
C VAL A 550 18.07 0.03 27.87
N GLN A 551 19.31 -0.47 27.80
CA GLN A 551 19.94 -1.10 28.96
C GLN A 551 20.44 -0.02 29.94
N ARG A 552 20.17 -0.29 31.21
CA ARG A 552 20.28 0.58 32.38
C ARG A 552 21.70 1.12 32.57
N ARG A 553 21.86 2.45 32.64
CA ARG A 553 22.99 3.06 33.35
C ARG A 553 22.71 2.92 34.84
N GLY A 554 23.35 1.96 35.49
CA GLY A 554 23.29 1.81 36.94
C GLY A 554 23.34 0.36 37.40
N GLN A 555 24.52 -0.25 37.29
CA GLN A 555 25.04 -1.28 38.19
C GLN A 555 26.52 -1.46 37.82
N VAL A 556 27.37 -0.77 38.58
CA VAL A 556 28.77 -1.15 38.81
C VAL A 556 28.78 -1.91 40.12
#